data_AF-A0A2T1A1B3-F1
#
_entry.id   AF-A0A2T1A1B3-F1
#
_cell.length_a   1.000
_cell.length_b   1.000
_cell.length_c   1.000
_cell.angle_alpha   90.00
_cell.angle_beta   90.00
_cell.angle_gamma   90.00
#
_symmetry.space_group_name_H-M   'P 1'
#
loop_
_entity.id
_entity.type
_entity.pdbx_description
1 polymer ?
#
loop_
_entity_poly.entity_id
_entity_poly.type
_entity_poly.pdbx_seq_one_letter_code
_entity_poly.pdbx_strand_id
1 'polypeptide(L)'
;MTLVLVAPGGGHAPLVGAAMAAAAGRRGVRVNLGEINDTAVAPDAFADAVRRQLEDTDLVVVYFAEPADDMTTVQRVYRAARRLDIDVTMNLAVGRDTDRALEVVEALRDILEVPLDGLVLDDAPVEESARTEAKEFLQTITGVPVIGALPLGCAAMEPDDFQAHSVTWFD
;
A
#
# COMPACT_ATOMS: atom_id res chain seq x y z
N MET A 1 -6.01 -12.81 -10.50
CA MET A 1 -5.86 -11.37 -10.82
C MET A 1 -6.00 -10.64 -9.52
N THR A 2 -5.08 -9.72 -9.22
CA THR A 2 -4.97 -9.13 -7.89
C THR A 2 -5.03 -7.62 -7.97
N LEU A 3 -5.75 -7.00 -7.04
CA LEU A 3 -5.73 -5.58 -6.77
C LEU A 3 -5.07 -5.35 -5.41
N VAL A 4 -4.06 -4.50 -5.39
CA VAL A 4 -3.46 -3.98 -4.16
C VAL A 4 -3.91 -2.54 -3.99
N LEU A 5 -4.52 -2.23 -2.86
CA LEU A 5 -4.82 -0.88 -2.43
C LEU A 5 -3.80 -0.43 -1.38
N VAL A 6 -3.25 0.76 -1.54
CA VAL A 6 -2.27 1.34 -0.63
C VAL A 6 -2.82 2.64 -0.04
N ALA A 7 -3.33 2.56 1.18
CA ALA A 7 -3.82 3.71 1.94
C ALA A 7 -2.68 4.34 2.79
N PRO A 8 -2.76 5.63 3.11
CA PRO A 8 -1.81 6.26 4.02
C PRO A 8 -2.21 5.99 5.49
N GLY A 9 -1.23 5.51 6.26
CA GLY A 9 -1.28 5.32 7.71
C GLY A 9 -0.32 6.25 8.45
N GLY A 10 -0.08 7.46 7.90
CA GLY A 10 0.96 8.38 8.36
C GLY A 10 2.27 8.30 7.56
N GLY A 11 2.34 7.44 6.55
CA GLY A 11 3.41 7.40 5.55
C GLY A 11 2.94 7.77 4.14
N HIS A 12 3.84 7.64 3.17
CA HIS A 12 3.71 8.04 1.78
C HIS A 12 3.17 6.88 0.93
N ALA A 13 1.85 6.80 0.80
CA ALA A 13 1.19 5.80 -0.04
C ALA A 13 1.69 5.76 -1.51
N PRO A 14 1.97 6.90 -2.19
CA PRO A 14 2.53 6.89 -3.54
C PRO A 14 3.88 6.17 -3.63
N LEU A 15 4.77 6.40 -2.64
CA LEU A 15 6.09 5.79 -2.59
C LEU A 15 5.99 4.27 -2.40
N VAL A 16 5.13 3.83 -1.47
CA VAL A 16 4.88 2.41 -1.22
C VAL A 16 4.25 1.72 -2.44
N GLY A 17 3.26 2.36 -3.07
CA GLY A 17 2.62 1.85 -4.29
C GLY A 17 3.63 1.67 -5.44
N ALA A 18 4.50 2.66 -5.63
CA ALA A 18 5.58 2.58 -6.62
C ALA A 18 6.58 1.45 -6.30
N ALA A 19 6.98 1.30 -5.03
CA ALA A 19 7.89 0.24 -4.59
C ALA A 19 7.29 -1.16 -4.80
N MET A 20 6.02 -1.36 -4.43
CA MET A 20 5.31 -2.62 -4.65
C MET A 20 5.21 -2.96 -6.14
N ALA A 21 4.84 -1.99 -6.97
CA ALA A 21 4.76 -2.17 -8.41
C ALA A 21 6.13 -2.51 -9.03
N ALA A 22 7.19 -1.81 -8.61
CA ALA A 22 8.56 -2.08 -9.03
C ALA A 22 8.99 -3.51 -8.63
N ALA A 23 8.75 -3.92 -7.38
CA ALA A 23 9.11 -5.24 -6.88
C ALA A 23 8.38 -6.37 -7.63
N ALA A 24 7.09 -6.19 -7.89
CA ALA A 24 6.29 -7.15 -8.66
C ALA A 24 6.76 -7.23 -10.12
N GLY A 25 7.01 -6.09 -10.78
CA GLY A 25 7.55 -6.05 -12.13
C GLY A 25 8.90 -6.76 -12.27
N ARG A 26 9.78 -6.61 -11.27
CA ARG A 26 11.08 -7.32 -11.21
C ARG A 26 10.93 -8.83 -11.03
N ARG A 27 9.85 -9.28 -10.41
CA ARG A 27 9.48 -10.70 -10.29
C ARG A 27 8.80 -11.24 -11.56
N GLY A 28 8.68 -10.43 -12.62
CA GLY A 28 8.10 -10.81 -13.91
C GLY A 28 6.59 -10.67 -13.99
N VAL A 29 5.95 -10.02 -13.01
CA VAL A 29 4.50 -9.78 -12.99
C VAL A 29 4.18 -8.59 -13.90
N ARG A 30 3.17 -8.71 -14.78
CA ARG A 30 2.67 -7.55 -15.51
C ARG A 30 1.85 -6.70 -14.56
N VAL A 31 2.30 -5.48 -14.31
CA VAL A 31 1.74 -4.58 -13.31
C VAL A 31 1.27 -3.30 -13.96
N ASN A 32 0.08 -2.85 -13.55
CA ASN A 32 -0.35 -1.47 -13.71
C ASN A 32 -0.33 -0.74 -12.36
N LEU A 33 0.13 0.51 -12.39
CA LEU A 33 0.10 1.42 -11.24
C LEU A 33 -0.96 2.49 -11.49
N GLY A 34 -1.88 2.64 -10.55
CA GLY A 34 -2.96 3.62 -10.57
C GLY A 34 -2.92 4.54 -9.36
N GLU A 35 -3.57 5.69 -9.52
CA GLU A 35 -3.66 6.71 -8.49
C GLU A 35 -5.12 7.11 -8.27
N ILE A 36 -5.46 7.31 -7.00
CA ILE A 36 -6.71 7.96 -6.60
C ILE A 36 -6.35 9.32 -6.04
N ASN A 37 -6.77 10.38 -6.74
CA ASN A 37 -6.45 11.77 -6.40
C ASN A 37 -7.68 12.66 -6.21
N ASP A 38 -8.87 12.06 -6.09
CA ASP A 38 -10.13 12.76 -5.92
C ASP A 38 -11.01 12.08 -4.87
N THR A 39 -11.55 12.85 -3.92
CA THR A 39 -12.54 12.35 -2.93
C THR A 39 -13.90 12.06 -3.55
N ALA A 40 -14.16 12.49 -4.79
CA ALA A 40 -15.42 12.27 -5.50
C ALA A 40 -15.41 11.01 -6.39
N VAL A 41 -14.43 10.11 -6.23
CA VAL A 41 -14.35 8.86 -7.01
C VAL A 41 -15.64 8.05 -6.89
N ALA A 42 -16.32 7.91 -8.03
CA ALA A 42 -17.51 7.08 -8.14
C ALA A 42 -17.13 5.58 -8.03
N PRO A 43 -17.72 4.82 -7.08
CA PRO A 43 -17.42 3.41 -6.85
C PRO A 43 -17.44 2.55 -8.12
N ASP A 44 -18.48 2.70 -8.93
CA ASP A 44 -18.68 1.87 -10.12
C ASP A 44 -17.68 2.22 -11.22
N ALA A 45 -17.36 3.52 -11.38
CA ALA A 45 -16.34 3.96 -12.32
C ALA A 45 -14.94 3.44 -11.93
N PHE A 46 -14.62 3.43 -10.64
CA PHE A 46 -13.39 2.82 -10.12
C PHE A 46 -13.35 1.32 -10.41
N ALA A 47 -14.42 0.59 -10.08
CA ALA A 47 -14.52 -0.84 -10.32
C ALA A 47 -14.34 -1.20 -11.80
N ASP A 48 -14.97 -0.45 -12.71
CA ASP A 48 -14.84 -0.64 -14.15
C ASP A 48 -13.44 -0.30 -14.67
N ALA A 49 -12.80 0.74 -14.13
CA ALA A 49 -11.42 1.07 -14.46
C ALA A 49 -10.48 -0.08 -14.06
N VAL A 50 -10.59 -0.59 -12.83
CA VAL A 50 -9.77 -1.72 -12.35
C VAL A 50 -9.97 -2.96 -13.23
N ARG A 51 -11.23 -3.31 -13.57
CA ARG A 51 -11.51 -4.47 -14.45
C ARG A 51 -10.79 -4.36 -15.78
N ARG A 52 -10.88 -3.21 -16.45
CA ARG A 52 -10.21 -2.98 -17.73
C ARG A 52 -8.69 -3.11 -17.61
N GLN A 53 -8.11 -2.58 -16.54
CA GLN A 53 -6.66 -2.68 -16.33
C GLN A 53 -6.21 -4.12 -16.11
N LEU A 54 -7.03 -4.96 -15.46
CA LEU A 54 -6.75 -6.38 -15.22
C LEU A 54 -6.96 -7.27 -16.45
N GLU A 55 -7.54 -6.78 -17.55
CA GLU A 55 -7.64 -7.55 -18.80
C GLU A 55 -6.24 -7.84 -19.39
N ASP A 56 -5.31 -6.90 -19.25
CA ASP A 56 -3.96 -6.96 -19.84
C ASP A 56 -2.82 -7.16 -18.81
N THR A 57 -3.15 -7.20 -17.52
CA THR A 57 -2.16 -7.30 -16.43
C THR A 57 -2.53 -8.34 -15.38
N ASP A 58 -1.53 -8.78 -14.63
CA ASP A 58 -1.70 -9.80 -13.60
C ASP A 58 -2.01 -9.15 -12.23
N LEU A 59 -1.54 -7.92 -12.04
CA LEU A 59 -1.65 -7.14 -10.81
C LEU A 59 -1.91 -5.64 -11.12
N VAL A 60 -2.85 -5.05 -10.41
CA VAL A 60 -3.03 -3.60 -10.36
C VAL A 60 -2.70 -3.12 -8.94
N VAL A 61 -1.81 -2.15 -8.82
CA VAL A 61 -1.51 -1.45 -7.56
C VAL A 61 -2.15 -0.07 -7.64
N VAL A 62 -2.98 0.31 -6.67
CA VAL A 62 -3.60 1.63 -6.60
C VAL A 62 -3.29 2.27 -5.25
N TYR A 63 -2.72 3.47 -5.26
CA TYR A 63 -2.48 4.25 -4.05
C TYR A 63 -3.42 5.45 -3.95
N PHE A 64 -3.71 5.86 -2.71
CA PHE A 64 -4.43 7.09 -2.42
C PHE A 64 -3.43 8.25 -2.27
N ALA A 65 -3.58 9.29 -3.09
CA ALA A 65 -2.83 10.54 -2.94
C ALA A 65 -3.45 11.41 -1.82
N GLU A 66 -2.72 12.40 -1.32
CA GLU A 66 -3.16 13.35 -0.28
C GLU A 66 -4.61 13.86 -0.44
N PRO A 67 -5.09 14.29 -1.62
CA PRO A 67 -6.47 14.77 -1.72
C PRO A 67 -7.53 13.69 -1.46
N ALA A 68 -7.18 12.40 -1.48
CA ALA A 68 -8.11 11.28 -1.34
C ALA A 68 -7.77 10.36 -0.15
N ASP A 69 -6.94 10.83 0.79
CA ASP A 69 -6.45 10.04 1.92
C ASP A 69 -7.44 9.90 3.08
N ASP A 70 -8.62 10.51 2.98
CA ASP A 70 -9.63 10.43 4.01
C ASP A 70 -10.23 9.01 4.13
N MET A 71 -10.49 8.59 5.36
CA MET A 71 -10.96 7.23 5.65
C MET A 71 -12.31 6.89 4.99
N THR A 72 -13.15 7.89 4.71
CA THR A 72 -14.44 7.66 4.03
C THR A 72 -14.21 7.31 2.56
N THR A 73 -13.30 8.00 1.89
CA THR A 73 -12.89 7.68 0.52
C THR A 73 -12.23 6.31 0.45
N VAL A 74 -11.31 5.99 1.36
CA VAL A 74 -10.66 4.67 1.44
C VAL A 74 -11.70 3.56 1.60
N GLN A 75 -12.64 3.70 2.55
CA GLN A 75 -13.71 2.72 2.75
C GLN A 75 -14.56 2.53 1.49
N ARG A 76 -14.96 3.63 0.85
CA ARG A 76 -15.83 3.60 -0.31
C ARG A 76 -15.17 2.87 -1.47
N VAL A 77 -13.91 3.16 -1.74
CA VAL A 77 -13.10 2.50 -2.78
C VAL A 77 -12.87 1.03 -2.44
N TYR A 78 -12.51 0.71 -1.20
CA TYR A 78 -12.32 -0.67 -0.77
C TYR A 78 -13.60 -1.51 -0.94
N ARG A 79 -14.75 -0.98 -0.54
CA ARG A 79 -16.05 -1.65 -0.75
C ARG A 79 -16.39 -1.83 -2.22
N ALA A 80 -16.01 -0.89 -3.08
CA ALA A 80 -16.16 -1.02 -4.52
C ALA A 80 -15.28 -2.15 -5.07
N ALA A 81 -14.00 -2.17 -4.67
CA ALA A 81 -13.04 -3.21 -5.01
C ALA A 81 -13.53 -4.60 -4.59
N ARG A 82 -14.07 -4.76 -3.38
CA ARG A 82 -14.56 -6.05 -2.86
C ARG A 82 -15.78 -6.60 -3.59
N ARG A 83 -16.45 -5.81 -4.43
CA ARG A 83 -17.53 -6.27 -5.33
C ARG A 83 -16.99 -6.85 -6.64
N LEU A 84 -15.71 -6.70 -6.91
CA LEU A 84 -15.02 -7.33 -8.01
C LEU A 84 -14.75 -8.80 -7.65
N ASP A 85 -14.86 -9.70 -8.62
CA ASP A 85 -14.52 -11.12 -8.47
C ASP A 85 -13.00 -11.32 -8.63
N ILE A 86 -12.22 -10.65 -7.77
CA ILE A 86 -10.75 -10.64 -7.78
C ILE A 86 -10.21 -10.64 -6.35
N ASP A 87 -8.93 -11.00 -6.20
CA ASP A 87 -8.24 -10.86 -4.92
C ASP A 87 -7.95 -9.38 -4.65
N VAL A 88 -8.42 -8.86 -3.53
CA VAL A 88 -8.20 -7.47 -3.11
C VAL A 88 -7.43 -7.49 -1.80
N THR A 89 -6.30 -6.79 -1.77
CA THR A 89 -5.50 -6.56 -0.55
C THR A 89 -5.49 -5.07 -0.21
N MET A 90 -5.56 -4.75 1.09
CA MET A 90 -5.45 -3.42 1.65
C MET A 90 -4.18 -3.32 2.49
N ASN A 91 -3.23 -2.54 2.00
CA ASN A 91 -1.97 -2.24 2.68
C ASN A 91 -1.94 -0.78 3.15
N LEU A 92 -1.19 -0.53 4.21
CA LEU A 92 -0.97 0.81 4.75
C LEU A 92 0.48 1.23 4.60
N ALA A 93 0.70 2.42 4.04
CA ALA A 93 1.99 3.10 4.09
C ALA A 93 2.13 3.82 5.44
N VAL A 94 3.11 3.42 6.24
CA VAL A 94 3.31 3.91 7.60
C VAL A 94 4.68 4.58 7.72
N GLY A 95 4.68 5.74 8.36
CA GLY A 95 5.89 6.49 8.68
C GLY A 95 6.52 6.03 9.99
N ARG A 96 7.43 6.86 10.52
CA ARG A 96 8.09 6.60 11.81
C ARG A 96 7.19 6.83 13.03
N ASP A 97 6.08 7.54 12.84
CA ASP A 97 5.11 7.78 13.90
C ASP A 97 4.22 6.54 14.08
N THR A 98 4.59 5.71 15.06
CA THR A 98 3.90 4.46 15.36
C THR A 98 2.53 4.68 16.01
N ASP A 99 2.35 5.79 16.73
CA ASP A 99 1.07 6.13 17.35
C ASP A 99 0.06 6.48 16.24
N ARG A 100 0.50 7.27 15.25
CA ARG A 100 -0.31 7.57 14.08
C ARG A 100 -0.69 6.33 13.28
N ALA A 101 0.24 5.39 13.11
CA ALA A 101 -0.04 4.13 12.44
C ALA A 101 -1.10 3.31 13.17
N LEU A 102 -1.01 3.22 14.51
CA LEU A 102 -1.99 2.51 15.33
C LEU A 102 -3.38 3.13 15.23
N GLU A 103 -3.50 4.46 15.37
CA GLU A 103 -4.76 5.19 15.25
C GLU A 103 -5.47 4.89 13.91
N VAL A 104 -4.72 4.89 12.80
CA VAL A 104 -5.29 4.64 11.47
C VAL A 104 -5.68 3.17 11.30
N VAL A 105 -4.88 2.24 11.82
CA VAL A 105 -5.23 0.81 11.82
C VAL A 105 -6.53 0.56 12.58
N GLU A 106 -6.71 1.15 13.76
CA GLU A 106 -7.95 1.05 14.54
C GLU A 106 -9.13 1.65 13.80
N ALA A 107 -8.98 2.88 13.26
CA ALA A 107 -10.02 3.53 12.48
C ALA A 107 -10.45 2.71 11.26
N LEU A 108 -9.51 2.12 10.53
CA LEU A 108 -9.81 1.29 9.37
C LEU A 108 -10.44 -0.05 9.76
N ARG A 109 -10.06 -0.66 10.88
CA ARG A 109 -10.72 -1.87 11.38
C ARG A 109 -12.19 -1.62 11.67
N ASP A 110 -12.50 -0.50 12.33
CA ASP A 110 -13.88 -0.12 12.66
C ASP A 110 -14.72 0.14 11.40
N ILE A 111 -14.11 0.69 10.36
CA ILE A 111 -14.80 1.16 9.16
C ILE A 111 -14.88 0.06 8.07
N LEU A 112 -13.83 -0.75 7.91
CA LEU A 112 -13.76 -1.78 6.87
C LEU A 112 -14.37 -3.12 7.32
N GLU A 113 -14.53 -3.35 8.62
CA GLU A 113 -15.01 -4.61 9.21
C GLU A 113 -14.20 -5.85 8.78
N VAL A 114 -12.97 -5.64 8.30
CA VAL A 114 -12.03 -6.68 7.85
C VAL A 114 -10.62 -6.38 8.36
N PRO A 115 -9.77 -7.41 8.54
CA PRO A 115 -8.36 -7.17 8.82
C PRO A 115 -7.67 -6.51 7.64
N LEU A 116 -6.69 -5.66 7.95
CA LEU A 116 -5.74 -5.13 6.99
C LEU A 116 -4.73 -6.22 6.63
N ASP A 117 -4.29 -6.25 5.38
CA ASP A 117 -3.43 -7.33 4.87
C ASP A 117 -1.96 -7.10 5.21
N GLY A 118 -1.53 -5.84 5.31
CA GLY A 118 -0.14 -5.53 5.63
C GLY A 118 0.15 -4.06 5.89
N LEU A 119 1.24 -3.82 6.60
CA LEU A 119 1.86 -2.51 6.79
C LEU A 119 3.18 -2.46 6.01
N VAL A 120 3.51 -1.28 5.49
CA VAL A 120 4.78 -1.02 4.82
C VAL A 120 5.41 0.23 5.42
N LEU A 121 6.56 0.06 6.07
CA LEU A 121 7.39 1.17 6.55
C LEU A 121 7.99 1.89 5.34
N ASP A 122 7.71 3.17 5.18
CA ASP A 122 8.20 3.97 4.04
C ASP A 122 9.55 4.67 4.32
N ASP A 123 9.96 4.69 5.58
CA ASP A 123 11.19 5.30 6.08
C ASP A 123 11.82 4.41 7.17
N ALA A 124 12.19 3.20 6.75
CA ALA A 124 12.80 2.21 7.62
C ALA A 124 14.28 2.54 7.91
N PRO A 125 14.76 2.20 9.13
CA PRO A 125 16.17 2.29 9.46
C PRO A 125 17.07 1.52 8.47
N VAL A 126 18.24 2.09 8.19
CA VAL A 126 19.24 1.47 7.30
C VAL A 126 19.89 0.26 7.98
N GLU A 127 20.14 0.35 9.29
CA GLU A 127 20.70 -0.74 10.08
C GLU A 127 19.70 -1.91 10.19
N GLU A 128 20.15 -3.13 9.88
CA GLU A 128 19.31 -4.33 9.86
C GLU A 128 18.60 -4.57 11.20
N SER A 129 19.36 -4.54 12.30
CA SER A 129 18.86 -4.77 13.65
C SER A 129 17.73 -3.81 14.02
N ALA A 130 17.94 -2.51 13.79
CA ALA A 130 16.97 -1.45 14.04
C ALA A 130 15.74 -1.57 13.12
N ARG A 131 15.93 -2.00 11.87
CA ARG A 131 14.82 -2.26 10.95
C ARG A 131 13.98 -3.45 11.40
N THR A 132 14.61 -4.56 11.78
CA THR A 132 13.92 -5.73 12.33
C THR A 132 13.14 -5.36 13.59
N GLU A 133 13.77 -4.64 14.52
CA GLU A 133 13.12 -4.17 15.75
C GLU A 133 11.90 -3.28 15.45
N ALA A 134 12.03 -2.34 14.51
CA ALA A 134 10.91 -1.49 14.10
C ALA A 134 9.74 -2.29 13.50
N LYS A 135 10.02 -3.28 12.63
CA LYS A 135 9.00 -4.17 12.05
C LYS A 135 8.29 -4.96 13.15
N GLU A 136 9.04 -5.60 14.05
CA GLU A 136 8.51 -6.42 15.13
C GLU A 136 7.67 -5.60 16.11
N PHE A 137 8.15 -4.43 16.51
CA PHE A 137 7.43 -3.52 17.40
C PHE A 137 6.10 -3.09 16.78
N LEU A 138 6.12 -2.62 15.53
CA LEU A 138 4.92 -2.14 14.85
C LEU A 138 3.90 -3.28 14.65
N GLN A 139 4.35 -4.45 14.22
CA GLN A 139 3.50 -5.63 14.10
C GLN A 139 2.86 -6.02 15.45
N THR A 140 3.63 -5.92 16.54
CA THR A 140 3.15 -6.25 17.89
C THR A 140 2.06 -5.30 18.37
N ILE A 141 2.23 -3.99 18.20
CA ILE A 141 1.26 -3.00 18.70
C ILE A 141 0.00 -2.95 17.82
N THR A 142 0.15 -3.09 16.50
CA THR A 142 -1.00 -3.00 15.57
C THR A 142 -1.70 -4.33 15.40
N GLY A 143 -1.01 -5.46 15.59
CA GLY A 143 -1.52 -6.79 15.22
C GLY A 143 -1.69 -7.00 13.72
N VAL A 144 -1.04 -6.18 12.88
CA VAL A 144 -1.03 -6.29 11.41
C VAL A 144 0.40 -6.63 10.97
N PRO A 145 0.61 -7.59 10.06
CA PRO A 145 1.96 -7.95 9.62
C PRO A 145 2.65 -6.79 8.90
N VAL A 146 3.95 -6.59 9.17
CA VAL A 146 4.76 -5.62 8.42
C VAL A 146 5.43 -6.34 7.26
N ILE A 147 4.84 -6.22 6.07
CA ILE A 147 5.21 -6.97 4.86
C ILE A 147 6.31 -6.29 4.02
N GLY A 148 6.65 -5.05 4.37
CA GLY A 148 7.69 -4.31 3.68
C GLY A 148 8.30 -3.19 4.51
N ALA A 149 9.53 -2.84 4.18
CA ALA A 149 10.30 -1.79 4.81
C ALA A 149 11.22 -1.14 3.78
N LEU A 150 10.80 0.01 3.26
CA LEU A 150 11.56 0.84 2.34
C LEU A 150 12.64 1.60 3.13
N PRO A 151 13.90 1.62 2.67
CA PRO A 151 14.96 2.29 3.38
C PRO A 151 14.79 3.81 3.32
N LEU A 152 15.21 4.50 4.38
CA LEU A 152 15.31 5.95 4.43
C LEU A 152 15.99 6.50 3.16
N GLY A 153 15.34 7.48 2.52
CA GLY A 153 15.86 8.17 1.34
C GLY A 153 15.69 7.42 0.02
N CYS A 154 15.00 6.27 0.00
CA CYS A 154 14.73 5.55 -1.25
C CYS A 154 14.00 6.40 -2.30
N ALA A 155 13.17 7.35 -1.88
CA ALA A 155 12.47 8.28 -2.77
C ALA A 155 13.41 9.17 -3.62
N ALA A 156 14.68 9.32 -3.20
CA ALA A 156 15.70 10.08 -3.92
C ALA A 156 16.61 9.20 -4.79
N MET A 157 16.38 7.88 -4.83
CA MET A 157 17.12 6.98 -5.70
C MET A 157 16.78 7.24 -7.16
N GLU A 158 17.75 7.02 -8.05
CA GLU A 158 17.48 6.98 -9.47
C GLU A 158 16.50 5.83 -9.78
N PRO A 159 15.64 5.96 -10.81
CA PRO A 159 14.59 4.98 -11.09
C PRO A 159 15.10 3.54 -11.26
N ASP A 160 16.25 3.36 -11.92
CA ASP A 160 16.86 2.05 -12.14
C ASP A 160 17.36 1.42 -10.83
N ASP A 161 17.96 2.22 -9.94
CA ASP A 161 18.43 1.77 -8.63
C ASP A 161 17.25 1.45 -7.71
N PHE A 162 16.24 2.32 -7.68
CA PHE A 162 14.99 2.09 -6.95
C PHE A 162 14.36 0.75 -7.37
N GLN A 163 14.26 0.51 -8.67
CA GLN A 163 13.70 -0.72 -9.21
C GLN A 163 14.58 -1.94 -8.91
N ALA A 164 15.91 -1.81 -8.98
CA ALA A 164 16.83 -2.91 -8.70
C ALA A 164 16.74 -3.38 -7.24
N HIS A 165 16.58 -2.44 -6.30
CA HIS A 165 16.53 -2.73 -4.88
C HIS A 165 15.15 -3.09 -4.35
N SER A 166 14.06 -2.71 -5.05
CA SER A 166 12.70 -2.84 -4.53
C SER A 166 12.30 -4.24 -4.08
N VAL A 167 12.81 -5.28 -4.74
CA VAL A 167 12.52 -6.69 -4.39
C VAL A 167 12.99 -7.05 -2.99
N THR A 168 14.05 -6.39 -2.50
CA THR A 168 14.64 -6.66 -1.18
C THR A 168 13.91 -5.97 -0.02
N TRP A 169 12.99 -5.06 -0.33
CA TRP A 169 12.25 -4.30 0.69
C TRP A 169 10.99 -5.02 1.16
N PHE A 170 10.55 -6.05 0.45
CA PHE A 170 9.33 -6.80 0.75
C PHE A 170 9.66 -8.26 1.01
N ASP A 171 9.00 -8.83 2.01
CA ASP A 171 9.14 -10.24 2.39
C ASP A 171 8.57 -11.20 1.33
#